data_AF-A0A955J7G6-F1
#
_entry.id   AF-A0A955J7G6-F1
#
_cell.length_a   1.000
_cell.length_b   1.000
_cell.length_c   1.000
_cell.angle_alpha   90.00
_cell.angle_beta   90.00
_cell.angle_gamma   90.00
#
_symmetry.space_group_name_H-M   'P 1'
#
loop_
_entity.id
_entity.type
_entity.pdbx_description
1 polymer ?
#
loop_
_entity_poly.entity_id
_entity_poly.type
_entity_poly.pdbx_seq_one_letter_code
_entity_poly.pdbx_strand_id
1 'polypeptide(L)'
;PPKAIPTLEDRLRSRFEWGMAIDIQPPDIETRQAILQNKAASHNMVLPEDVVEYLAKNIQTNIRELEGSLNQLIAYCELRDMEPDINIAKELIKGKQHMPKHLSPKSIIEKTAEHFDISVNEITSSKRDKSIVVPRQFAMYLLRSELHLSFPKIAVELGRKDHTTALHSVEKIQSLMSNDFVTRQHLTEIREMLHG
;
A
#
# COMPACT_ATOMS: atom_id res chain seq x y z
N PRO A 1 -12.03 14.84 -1.68
CA PRO A 1 -12.77 16.03 -2.19
C PRO A 1 -11.82 17.21 -2.45
N PRO A 2 -12.11 18.13 -3.39
CA PRO A 2 -11.22 19.25 -3.75
C PRO A 2 -10.81 20.13 -2.56
N LYS A 3 -11.71 20.31 -1.58
CA LYS A 3 -11.45 21.02 -0.31
C LYS A 3 -10.37 20.37 0.57
N ALA A 4 -10.11 19.07 0.40
CA ALA A 4 -9.11 18.34 1.17
C ALA A 4 -7.70 18.40 0.55
N ILE A 5 -7.49 19.21 -0.50
CA ILE A 5 -6.19 19.43 -1.14
C ILE A 5 -5.67 20.81 -0.71
N PRO A 6 -4.92 20.91 0.40
CA PRO A 6 -4.52 22.20 0.97
C PRO A 6 -3.57 23.00 0.08
N THR A 7 -2.80 22.33 -0.78
CA THR A 7 -1.79 22.93 -1.68
C THR A 7 -2.36 23.57 -2.94
N LEU A 8 -3.67 23.48 -3.16
CA LEU A 8 -4.33 24.04 -4.35
C LEU A 8 -4.69 25.52 -4.12
N GLU A 9 -4.51 26.39 -5.11
CA GLU A 9 -4.97 27.77 -5.03
C GLU A 9 -6.50 27.87 -4.92
N ASP A 10 -7.02 28.85 -4.18
CA ASP A 10 -8.46 29.01 -3.92
C ASP A 10 -9.32 29.15 -5.18
N ARG A 11 -8.75 29.80 -6.21
CA ARG A 11 -9.36 29.89 -7.55
C ARG A 11 -9.59 28.51 -8.17
N LEU A 12 -8.65 27.59 -8.02
CA LEU A 12 -8.73 26.24 -8.59
C LEU A 12 -9.71 25.39 -7.77
N ARG A 13 -9.70 25.52 -6.44
CA ARG A 13 -10.69 24.85 -5.56
C ARG A 13 -12.12 25.24 -5.95
N SER A 14 -12.38 26.54 -6.10
CA SER A 14 -13.67 27.06 -6.54
C SER A 14 -14.06 26.51 -7.91
N ARG A 15 -13.15 26.47 -8.90
CA ARG A 15 -13.44 25.87 -10.21
C ARG A 15 -13.73 24.37 -10.17
N PHE A 16 -13.04 23.59 -9.34
CA PHE A 16 -13.31 22.15 -9.19
C PHE A 16 -14.66 21.88 -8.50
N GLU A 17 -15.15 22.81 -7.69
CA GLU A 17 -16.49 22.74 -7.07
C GLU A 17 -17.62 23.16 -8.02
N TRP A 18 -17.33 23.97 -9.03
CA TRP A 18 -18.33 24.38 -10.03
C TRP A 18 -18.62 23.28 -11.07
N GLY A 19 -17.76 22.26 -11.17
CA GLY A 19 -18.03 21.06 -11.94
C GLY A 19 -18.83 20.03 -11.13
N MET A 20 -19.47 19.08 -11.81
CA MET A 20 -20.12 17.94 -11.14
C MET A 20 -19.04 17.02 -10.55
N ALA A 21 -18.85 17.10 -9.23
CA ALA A 21 -17.98 16.19 -8.50
C ALA A 21 -18.74 14.90 -8.16
N ILE A 22 -18.40 13.79 -8.82
CA ILE A 22 -18.87 12.45 -8.45
C ILE A 22 -17.77 11.76 -7.65
N ASP A 23 -18.16 11.17 -6.53
CA ASP A 23 -17.29 10.33 -5.73
C ASP A 23 -17.21 8.94 -6.35
N ILE A 24 -15.99 8.45 -6.62
CA ILE A 24 -15.76 7.13 -7.20
C ILE A 24 -15.60 6.16 -6.03
N GLN A 25 -16.65 5.42 -5.73
CA GLN A 25 -16.58 4.34 -4.76
C GLN A 25 -15.92 3.09 -5.36
N PRO A 26 -15.32 2.22 -4.53
CA PRO A 26 -14.94 0.89 -4.98
C PRO A 26 -16.15 0.17 -5.62
N PRO A 27 -15.96 -0.55 -6.74
CA PRO A 27 -17.04 -1.27 -7.39
C PRO A 27 -17.60 -2.34 -6.46
N ASP A 28 -18.91 -2.54 -6.50
CA ASP A 28 -19.57 -3.67 -5.88
C ASP A 28 -19.19 -4.99 -6.57
N ILE A 29 -19.62 -6.12 -6.00
CA ILE A 29 -19.26 -7.44 -6.51
C ILE A 29 -19.77 -7.64 -7.95
N GLU A 30 -20.97 -7.18 -8.25
CA GLU A 30 -21.61 -7.28 -9.57
C GLU A 30 -20.81 -6.49 -10.62
N THR A 31 -20.42 -5.26 -10.30
CA THR A 31 -19.57 -4.44 -11.17
C THR A 31 -18.20 -5.09 -11.37
N ARG A 32 -17.60 -5.69 -10.33
CA ARG A 32 -16.33 -6.43 -10.48
C ARG A 32 -16.47 -7.63 -11.41
N GLN A 33 -17.55 -8.41 -11.29
CA GLN A 33 -17.83 -9.54 -12.18
C GLN A 33 -18.00 -9.08 -13.63
N ALA A 34 -18.75 -8.00 -13.86
CA ALA A 34 -18.94 -7.41 -15.18
C ALA A 34 -17.61 -6.91 -15.79
N ILE A 35 -16.76 -6.26 -14.98
CA ILE A 35 -15.41 -5.84 -15.42
C ILE A 35 -14.59 -7.06 -15.86
N LEU A 36 -14.55 -8.13 -15.04
CA LEU A 36 -13.80 -9.34 -15.35
C LEU A 36 -14.25 -10.00 -16.65
N GLN A 37 -15.57 -10.16 -16.83
CA GLN A 37 -16.12 -10.77 -18.05
C GLN A 37 -15.83 -9.93 -19.29
N ASN A 38 -16.08 -8.62 -19.24
CA ASN A 38 -15.84 -7.73 -20.37
C ASN A 38 -14.36 -7.68 -20.76
N LYS A 39 -13.47 -7.68 -19.76
CA LYS A 39 -12.03 -7.65 -19.99
C LYS A 39 -11.55 -8.98 -20.56
N ALA A 40 -11.97 -10.12 -20.02
CA ALA A 40 -11.60 -11.43 -20.57
C ALA A 40 -12.07 -11.59 -22.02
N ALA A 41 -13.30 -11.16 -22.32
CA ALA A 41 -13.83 -11.16 -23.69
C ALA A 41 -12.98 -10.30 -24.64
N SER A 42 -12.47 -9.14 -24.19
CA SER A 42 -11.56 -8.32 -24.99
C SER A 42 -10.21 -8.99 -25.30
N HIS A 43 -9.84 -10.01 -24.52
CA HIS A 43 -8.68 -10.88 -24.74
C HIS A 43 -9.06 -12.20 -25.45
N ASN A 44 -10.26 -12.32 -26.03
CA ASN A 44 -10.79 -13.55 -26.65
C ASN A 44 -10.79 -14.76 -25.70
N MET A 45 -10.85 -14.53 -24.39
CA MET A 45 -10.89 -15.58 -23.37
C MET A 45 -12.26 -15.65 -22.73
N VAL A 46 -12.82 -16.85 -22.64
CA VAL A 46 -14.07 -17.11 -21.91
C VAL A 46 -13.71 -17.55 -20.51
N LEU A 47 -14.16 -16.81 -19.50
CA LEU A 47 -14.02 -17.20 -18.10
C LEU A 47 -15.24 -17.99 -17.64
N PRO A 48 -15.06 -19.16 -17.02
CA PRO A 48 -16.12 -19.83 -16.29
C PRO A 48 -16.71 -18.96 -15.17
N GLU A 49 -18.00 -19.13 -14.88
CA GLU A 49 -18.73 -18.31 -13.90
C GLU A 49 -18.13 -18.44 -12.48
N ASP A 50 -17.72 -19.65 -12.10
CA ASP A 50 -17.09 -19.92 -10.81
C ASP A 50 -15.73 -19.22 -10.66
N VAL A 51 -14.94 -19.12 -11.74
CA VAL A 51 -13.70 -18.34 -11.79
C VAL A 51 -13.99 -16.85 -11.60
N VAL A 52 -14.97 -16.31 -12.33
CA VAL A 52 -15.37 -14.90 -12.22
C VAL A 52 -15.83 -14.57 -10.81
N GLU A 53 -16.69 -15.40 -10.24
CA GLU A 53 -17.19 -15.24 -8.88
C GLU A 53 -16.05 -15.30 -7.85
N TYR A 54 -15.13 -16.26 -8.00
CA TYR A 54 -13.99 -16.41 -7.12
C TYR A 54 -13.06 -15.20 -7.18
N LEU A 55 -12.68 -14.74 -8.37
CA LEU A 55 -11.84 -13.54 -8.53
C LEU A 55 -12.53 -12.30 -7.92
N ALA A 56 -13.80 -12.09 -8.22
CA ALA A 56 -14.56 -10.94 -7.72
C ALA A 56 -14.75 -10.95 -6.20
N LYS A 57 -14.88 -12.13 -5.57
CA LYS A 57 -14.97 -12.28 -4.11
C LYS A 57 -13.64 -12.06 -3.41
N ASN A 58 -12.53 -12.51 -3.99
CA ASN A 58 -11.22 -12.49 -3.32
C ASN A 58 -10.42 -11.20 -3.57
N ILE A 59 -10.74 -10.42 -4.60
CA ILE A 59 -10.03 -9.18 -4.95
C ILE A 59 -10.95 -7.97 -4.75
N GLN A 60 -10.94 -7.40 -3.56
CA GLN A 60 -11.87 -6.34 -3.12
C GLN A 60 -11.25 -4.95 -2.99
N THR A 61 -9.92 -4.85 -3.12
CA THR A 61 -9.11 -3.67 -2.81
C THR A 61 -9.25 -2.55 -3.84
N ASN A 62 -8.95 -2.82 -5.12
CA ASN A 62 -9.09 -1.84 -6.21
C ASN A 62 -9.21 -2.53 -7.59
N ILE A 63 -9.73 -1.79 -8.59
CA ILE A 63 -9.92 -2.28 -9.97
C ILE A 63 -8.60 -2.69 -10.63
N ARG A 64 -7.48 -2.02 -10.34
CA ARG A 64 -6.18 -2.37 -10.94
C ARG A 64 -5.68 -3.74 -10.50
N GLU A 65 -5.85 -4.08 -9.24
CA GLU A 65 -5.48 -5.40 -8.71
C GLU A 65 -6.38 -6.49 -9.27
N LEU A 66 -7.67 -6.19 -9.47
CA LEU A 66 -8.62 -7.08 -10.13
C LEU A 66 -8.18 -7.37 -11.58
N GLU A 67 -7.95 -6.32 -12.37
CA GLU A 67 -7.49 -6.44 -13.75
C GLU A 67 -6.10 -7.08 -13.83
N GLY A 68 -5.18 -6.75 -12.93
CA GLY A 68 -3.85 -7.34 -12.90
C GLY A 68 -3.86 -8.84 -12.58
N SER A 69 -4.78 -9.28 -11.71
CA SER A 69 -5.00 -10.71 -11.43
C SER A 69 -5.58 -11.44 -12.63
N LEU A 70 -6.54 -10.81 -13.31
CA LEU A 70 -7.09 -11.35 -14.54
C LEU A 70 -6.02 -11.47 -15.63
N ASN A 71 -5.21 -10.44 -15.85
CA ASN A 71 -4.13 -10.47 -16.85
C ASN A 71 -3.11 -11.59 -16.56
N GLN A 72 -2.79 -11.84 -15.29
CA GLN A 72 -1.92 -12.95 -14.92
C GLN A 72 -2.56 -14.31 -15.17
N LEU A 73 -3.85 -14.46 -14.88
CA LEU A 73 -4.61 -15.67 -15.20
C LEU A 73 -4.61 -15.92 -16.72
N ILE A 74 -4.93 -14.89 -17.51
CA ILE A 74 -4.91 -14.95 -18.98
C ILE A 74 -3.52 -15.38 -19.47
N ALA A 75 -2.47 -14.68 -19.05
CA ALA A 75 -1.10 -14.98 -19.47
C ALA A 75 -0.66 -16.39 -19.06
N TYR A 76 -1.03 -16.85 -17.86
CA TYR A 76 -0.72 -18.21 -17.41
C TYR A 76 -1.37 -19.28 -18.29
N CYS A 77 -2.64 -19.06 -18.64
CA CYS A 77 -3.42 -19.95 -19.49
C CYS A 77 -2.87 -19.95 -20.93
N GLU A 78 -2.60 -18.78 -21.50
CA GLU A 78 -2.02 -18.64 -22.85
C GLU A 78 -0.63 -19.28 -22.97
N LEU A 79 0.25 -19.07 -21.99
CA LEU A 79 1.61 -19.63 -22.02
C LEU A 79 1.64 -21.16 -21.91
N ARG A 80 0.58 -21.77 -21.38
CA ARG A 80 0.49 -23.22 -21.15
C ARG A 80 -0.52 -23.91 -22.06
N ASP A 81 -1.18 -23.15 -22.92
CA ASP A 81 -2.27 -23.62 -23.79
C ASP A 81 -3.37 -24.34 -22.99
N MET A 82 -3.81 -23.71 -21.90
CA MET A 82 -4.83 -24.22 -21.00
C MET A 82 -6.05 -23.29 -20.97
N GLU A 83 -7.22 -23.85 -20.69
CA GLU A 83 -8.42 -23.06 -20.41
C GLU A 83 -8.43 -22.60 -18.94
N PRO A 84 -9.00 -21.42 -18.63
CA PRO A 84 -9.12 -20.95 -17.26
C PRO A 84 -10.02 -21.86 -16.43
N ASP A 85 -9.52 -22.31 -15.28
CA ASP A 85 -10.32 -23.05 -14.30
C ASP A 85 -10.16 -22.46 -12.89
N ILE A 86 -11.05 -22.90 -11.99
CA ILE A 86 -11.08 -22.42 -10.60
C ILE A 86 -9.83 -22.82 -9.79
N ASN A 87 -9.16 -23.91 -10.14
CA ASN A 87 -7.96 -24.37 -9.46
C ASN A 87 -6.76 -23.49 -9.82
N ILE A 88 -6.60 -23.14 -11.11
CA ILE A 88 -5.59 -22.19 -11.59
C ILE A 88 -5.82 -20.83 -10.93
N ALA A 89 -7.07 -20.35 -10.90
CA ALA A 89 -7.41 -19.09 -10.25
C ALA A 89 -7.07 -19.09 -8.74
N LYS A 90 -7.36 -20.19 -8.04
CA LYS A 90 -6.99 -20.39 -6.62
C LYS A 90 -5.49 -20.42 -6.42
N GLU A 91 -4.74 -21.11 -7.28
CA GLU A 91 -3.29 -21.19 -7.21
C GLU A 91 -2.64 -19.82 -7.39
N LEU A 92 -3.07 -19.06 -8.40
CA LEU A 92 -2.57 -17.73 -8.68
C LEU A 92 -2.89 -16.73 -7.56
N ILE A 93 -4.10 -16.80 -6.98
CA ILE A 93 -4.47 -15.96 -5.84
C ILE A 93 -3.74 -16.38 -4.57
N LYS A 94 -3.55 -17.68 -4.30
CA LYS A 94 -2.76 -18.16 -3.15
C LYS A 94 -1.30 -17.73 -3.27
N GLY A 95 -0.73 -17.76 -4.47
CA GLY A 95 0.59 -17.19 -4.76
C GLY A 95 0.66 -15.70 -4.44
N LYS A 96 -0.44 -14.96 -4.61
CA LYS A 96 -0.56 -13.57 -4.15
C LYS A 96 -0.77 -13.41 -2.65
N GLN A 97 -1.34 -14.38 -1.94
CA GLN A 97 -1.39 -14.33 -0.48
C GLN A 97 0.00 -14.52 0.15
N HIS A 98 0.93 -15.15 -0.57
CA HIS A 98 2.36 -15.17 -0.26
C HIS A 98 3.15 -13.98 -0.80
N MET A 99 2.49 -13.09 -1.57
CA MET A 99 3.04 -11.77 -1.87
C MET A 99 2.84 -10.92 -0.60
N PRO A 100 3.88 -10.21 -0.13
CA PRO A 100 3.88 -9.61 1.20
C PRO A 100 2.60 -8.79 1.38
N LYS A 101 1.87 -9.03 2.48
CA LYS A 101 0.73 -8.23 2.93
C LYS A 101 1.04 -6.78 2.57
N HIS A 102 0.23 -6.15 1.71
CA HIS A 102 0.48 -4.79 1.25
C HIS A 102 1.01 -3.95 2.41
N LEU A 103 2.28 -3.56 2.32
CA LEU A 103 2.90 -2.73 3.34
C LEU A 103 1.99 -1.53 3.54
N SER A 104 1.53 -1.34 4.77
CA SER A 104 0.68 -0.20 5.13
C SER A 104 1.46 0.69 6.09
N PRO A 105 1.18 2.01 6.13
CA PRO A 105 1.81 2.89 7.08
C PRO A 105 1.63 2.41 8.53
N LYS A 106 0.44 1.89 8.83
CA LYS A 106 0.10 1.29 10.12
C LYS A 106 0.99 0.08 10.44
N SER A 107 1.16 -0.86 9.51
CA SER A 107 2.03 -2.02 9.68
C SER A 107 3.48 -1.62 9.97
N ILE A 108 4.02 -0.64 9.23
CA ILE A 108 5.38 -0.13 9.45
C ILE A 108 5.52 0.47 10.86
N ILE A 109 4.56 1.27 11.30
CA ILE A 109 4.57 1.88 12.63
C ILE A 109 4.48 0.80 13.71
N GLU A 110 3.58 -0.17 13.56
CA GLU A 110 3.39 -1.28 14.49
C GLU A 110 4.65 -2.13 14.62
N LYS A 111 5.25 -2.56 13.51
CA LYS A 111 6.48 -3.36 13.52
C LYS A 111 7.69 -2.59 14.03
N THR A 112 7.78 -1.30 13.75
CA THR A 112 8.82 -0.45 14.36
C THR A 112 8.62 -0.33 15.88
N ALA A 113 7.38 -0.21 16.34
CA ALA A 113 7.07 -0.13 17.78
C ALA A 113 7.41 -1.43 18.51
N GLU A 114 7.01 -2.57 17.92
CA GLU A 114 7.31 -3.92 18.40
C GLU A 114 8.82 -4.15 18.51
N HIS A 115 9.58 -3.79 17.47
CA HIS A 115 11.03 -3.95 17.43
C HIS A 115 11.77 -3.21 18.56
N PHE A 116 11.30 -2.01 18.91
CA PHE A 116 11.92 -1.17 19.93
C PHE A 116 11.25 -1.28 21.31
N ASP A 117 10.32 -2.22 21.49
CA ASP A 117 9.57 -2.46 22.73
C ASP A 117 8.89 -1.20 23.29
N ILE A 118 8.21 -0.46 22.40
CA ILE A 118 7.41 0.71 22.77
C ILE A 118 6.01 0.62 22.16
N SER A 119 5.09 1.43 22.67
CA SER A 119 3.73 1.46 22.10
C SER A 119 3.65 2.32 20.82
N VAL A 120 2.73 1.96 19.92
CA VAL A 120 2.39 2.76 18.73
C VAL A 120 2.00 4.21 19.12
N ASN A 121 1.31 4.36 20.25
CA ASN A 121 0.94 5.67 20.78
C ASN A 121 2.15 6.50 21.17
N GLU A 122 3.23 5.88 21.65
CA GLU A 122 4.47 6.59 21.96
C GLU A 122 5.20 7.06 20.71
N ILE A 123 5.28 6.21 19.67
CA ILE A 123 5.84 6.61 18.37
C ILE A 123 5.10 7.82 17.81
N THR A 124 3.76 7.84 17.88
CA THR A 124 2.94 8.94 17.35
C THR A 124 2.79 10.13 18.31
N SER A 125 3.30 10.02 19.54
CA SER A 125 3.22 11.09 20.54
C SER A 125 4.15 12.27 20.25
N SER A 126 3.96 13.36 21.01
CA SER A 126 4.87 14.51 21.02
C SER A 126 6.11 14.33 21.90
N LYS A 127 6.25 13.18 22.60
CA LYS A 127 7.38 12.91 23.50
C LYS A 127 8.71 12.92 22.75
N ARG A 128 9.74 13.48 23.40
CA ARG A 128 11.07 13.74 22.83
C ARG A 128 12.18 12.90 23.46
N ASP A 129 11.83 11.96 24.33
CA ASP A 129 12.77 11.02 24.93
C ASP A 129 13.51 10.25 23.84
N LYS A 130 14.82 10.03 24.03
CA LYS A 130 15.66 9.36 23.02
C LYS A 130 15.14 7.97 22.67
N SER A 131 14.61 7.25 23.67
CA SER A 131 13.96 5.94 23.52
C SER A 131 12.73 5.95 22.62
N ILE A 132 12.12 7.12 22.37
CA ILE A 132 10.95 7.27 21.50
C ILE A 132 11.32 7.95 20.18
N VAL A 133 12.22 8.94 20.24
CA VAL A 133 12.67 9.67 19.05
C VAL A 133 13.42 8.76 18.10
N VAL A 134 14.29 7.88 18.61
CA VAL A 134 15.06 6.96 17.75
C VAL A 134 14.11 6.02 16.99
N PRO A 135 13.22 5.24 17.61
CA PRO A 135 12.25 4.42 16.88
C PRO A 135 11.41 5.20 15.88
N ARG A 136 10.98 6.42 16.24
CA ARG A 136 10.23 7.30 15.33
C ARG A 136 11.04 7.68 14.08
N GLN A 137 12.36 7.88 14.21
CA GLN A 137 13.24 8.16 13.07
C GLN A 137 13.32 6.96 12.12
N PHE A 138 13.39 5.73 12.65
CA PHE A 138 13.32 4.50 11.85
C PHE A 138 11.98 4.38 11.13
N ALA A 139 10.86 4.62 11.82
CA ALA A 139 9.54 4.59 11.20
C ALA A 139 9.43 5.62 10.05
N MET A 140 9.91 6.85 10.25
CA MET A 140 9.94 7.89 9.20
C MET A 140 10.75 7.45 7.98
N TYR A 141 11.91 6.82 8.20
CA TYR A 141 12.74 6.28 7.12
C TYR A 141 12.04 5.16 6.36
N LEU A 142 11.47 4.17 7.06
CA LEU A 142 10.80 3.03 6.43
C LEU A 142 9.54 3.45 5.65
N LEU A 143 8.74 4.38 6.20
CA LEU A 143 7.61 4.97 5.47
C LEU A 143 8.04 5.66 4.16
N ARG A 144 9.27 6.18 4.10
CA ARG A 144 9.83 6.78 2.89
C ARG A 144 10.45 5.75 1.95
N SER A 145 11.19 4.78 2.46
CA SER A 145 11.91 3.80 1.63
C SER A 145 11.01 2.71 1.08
N GLU A 146 10.07 2.21 1.90
CA GLU A 146 9.21 1.07 1.55
C GLU A 146 7.89 1.51 0.87
N LEU A 147 7.35 2.67 1.25
CA LEU A 147 6.05 3.17 0.75
C LEU A 147 6.13 4.43 -0.09
N HIS A 148 7.32 5.02 -0.26
CA HIS A 148 7.55 6.24 -1.02
C HIS A 148 6.65 7.42 -0.63
N LEU A 149 6.18 7.46 0.63
CA LEU A 149 5.32 8.54 1.11
C LEU A 149 6.03 9.89 1.05
N SER A 150 5.28 10.96 0.79
CA SER A 150 5.80 12.33 0.88
C SER A 150 6.07 12.72 2.33
N PHE A 151 7.03 13.62 2.58
CA PHE A 151 7.33 14.09 3.95
C PHE A 151 6.11 14.66 4.68
N PRO A 152 5.21 15.43 4.04
CA PRO A 152 3.97 15.85 4.68
C PRO A 152 3.08 14.67 5.09
N LYS A 153 2.97 13.64 4.26
CA LYS A 153 2.16 12.45 4.57
C LYS A 153 2.77 11.64 5.72
N ILE A 154 4.09 11.47 5.73
CA ILE A 154 4.82 10.83 6.85
C ILE A 154 4.57 11.58 8.16
N ALA A 155 4.61 12.91 8.14
CA ALA A 155 4.31 13.71 9.32
C ALA A 155 2.88 13.45 9.82
N VAL A 156 1.88 13.41 8.93
CA VAL A 156 0.49 13.11 9.28
C VAL A 156 0.33 11.71 9.89
N GLU A 157 0.91 10.67 9.27
CA GLU A 157 0.84 9.29 9.79
C GLU A 157 1.46 9.14 11.19
N LEU A 158 2.42 9.99 11.55
CA LEU A 158 3.08 9.99 12.86
C LEU A 158 2.54 11.05 13.83
N GLY A 159 1.41 11.70 13.53
CA GLY A 159 0.79 12.70 14.41
C GLY A 159 1.60 14.01 14.52
N ARG A 160 2.39 14.35 13.49
CA ARG A 160 3.27 15.53 13.44
C ARG A 160 2.75 16.58 12.46
N LYS A 161 2.93 17.86 12.82
CA LYS A 161 2.55 19.00 11.97
C LYS A 161 3.67 19.45 11.02
N ASP A 162 4.91 19.28 11.44
CA ASP A 162 6.08 19.78 10.71
C ASP A 162 6.76 18.66 9.91
N HIS A 163 6.75 18.80 8.58
CA HIS A 163 7.32 17.83 7.66
C HIS A 163 8.86 17.88 7.62
N THR A 164 9.49 18.97 8.06
CA THR A 164 10.96 19.08 8.12
C THR A 164 11.55 18.08 9.10
N THR A 165 10.80 17.71 10.16
CA THR A 165 11.21 16.65 11.09
C THR A 165 11.32 15.30 10.38
N ALA A 166 10.39 15.00 9.46
CA ALA A 166 10.45 13.77 8.67
C ALA A 166 11.62 13.78 7.70
N LEU A 167 11.86 14.91 7.01
CA LEU A 167 13.02 15.10 6.14
C LEU A 167 14.33 14.83 6.87
N HIS A 168 14.59 15.55 7.97
CA HIS A 168 15.82 15.40 8.75
C HIS A 168 16.00 14.01 9.34
N SER A 169 14.91 13.35 9.72
CA SER A 169 14.96 11.98 10.25
C SER A 169 15.38 10.98 9.17
N VAL A 170 14.83 11.12 7.96
CA VAL A 170 15.20 10.29 6.80
C VAL A 170 16.67 10.49 6.44
N GLU A 171 17.13 11.74 6.30
CA GLU A 171 18.53 12.06 5.99
C GLU A 171 19.49 11.53 7.05
N LYS A 172 19.11 11.63 8.32
CA LYS A 172 19.89 11.10 9.44
C LYS A 172 20.03 9.58 9.36
N ILE A 173 18.93 8.84 9.17
CA ILE A 173 19.03 7.37 9.06
C ILE A 173 19.82 6.97 7.81
N GLN A 174 19.62 7.66 6.68
CA GLN A 174 20.40 7.42 5.45
C GLN A 174 21.90 7.62 5.67
N SER A 175 22.32 8.69 6.33
CA SER A 175 23.74 8.92 6.63
C SER A 175 24.32 7.89 7.59
N LEU A 176 23.54 7.45 8.59
CA LEU A 176 23.96 6.43 9.54
C LEU A 176 24.12 5.06 8.88
N MET A 177 23.30 4.71 7.88
CA MET A 177 23.41 3.41 7.19
C MET A 177 24.79 3.14 6.57
N SER A 178 25.52 4.18 6.18
CA SER A 178 26.86 4.02 5.61
C SER A 178 27.88 3.57 6.66
N ASN A 179 27.77 4.08 7.89
CA ASN A 179 28.85 4.03 8.88
C ASN A 179 28.49 3.34 10.19
N ASP A 180 27.20 3.06 10.44
CA ASP A 180 26.71 2.45 11.66
C ASP A 180 26.11 1.08 11.40
N PHE A 181 26.80 0.04 11.88
CA PHE A 181 26.35 -1.34 11.80
C PHE A 181 25.05 -1.57 12.57
N VAL A 182 24.87 -0.90 13.72
CA VAL A 182 23.69 -1.09 14.58
C VAL A 182 22.42 -0.58 13.87
N THR A 183 22.51 0.60 13.25
CA THR A 183 21.40 1.13 12.44
C THR A 183 21.03 0.19 11.30
N ARG A 184 22.01 -0.39 10.60
CA ARG A 184 21.73 -1.37 9.54
C ARG A 184 21.04 -2.62 10.08
N GLN A 185 21.53 -3.14 11.20
CA GLN A 185 20.96 -4.33 11.82
C GLN A 185 19.48 -4.13 12.17
N HIS A 186 19.14 -3.02 12.84
CA HIS A 186 17.75 -2.68 13.15
C HIS A 186 16.86 -2.55 11.90
N LEU A 187 17.36 -1.93 10.82
CA LEU A 187 16.59 -1.84 9.57
C LEU A 187 16.36 -3.20 8.93
N THR A 188 17.34 -4.09 8.97
CA THR A 188 17.21 -5.46 8.46
C THR A 188 16.17 -6.22 9.27
N GLU A 189 16.26 -6.18 10.60
CA GLU A 189 15.32 -6.85 11.51
C GLU A 189 13.88 -6.37 11.30
N ILE A 190 13.65 -5.06 11.24
CA ILE A 190 12.31 -4.51 11.00
C ILE A 190 11.78 -4.92 9.61
N ARG A 191 12.64 -4.93 8.58
CA ARG A 191 12.24 -5.38 7.23
C ARG A 191 11.87 -6.86 7.21
N GLU A 192 12.63 -7.71 7.89
CA GLU A 192 12.28 -9.12 8.04
C GLU A 192 10.92 -9.29 8.72
N MET A 193 10.63 -8.52 9.77
CA MET A 193 9.31 -8.54 10.43
C MET A 193 8.16 -8.01 9.56
N LEU A 194 8.47 -7.19 8.54
CA LEU A 194 7.48 -6.63 7.62
C LEU A 194 7.15 -7.56 6.46
N HIS A 195 8.12 -8.39 6.05
CA HIS A 195 8.02 -9.26 4.87
C HIS A 195 7.91 -10.76 5.20
N GLY A 196 8.22 -11.15 6.44
CA GLY A 196 8.00 -12.49 7.00
C GLY A 196 6.57 -12.69 7.49
#